data_AF-A0AAV2LX51-F1
#
_entry.id   AF-A0AAV2LX51-F1
#
_cell.length_a   1.000
_cell.length_b   1.000
_cell.length_c   1.000
_cell.angle_alpha   90.00
_cell.angle_beta   90.00
_cell.angle_gamma   90.00
#
_symmetry.space_group_name_H-M   'P 1'
#
loop_
_entity.id
_entity.type
_entity.pdbx_description
1 polymer ?
#
loop_
_entity_poly.entity_id
_entity_poly.type
_entity_poly.pdbx_seq_one_letter_code
_entity_poly.pdbx_strand_id
1 'polypeptide(L)'
;MKIAAFNVQKFGVAKVSDPDALSTLVKIVSRYNIILILEVVDVSGTSIKVFIEKLNSVCTSHHYTSQLSARLGRDDVMTLIDSYQYEDNQVNKVDVFSREPYILHFNPHSTVLKDIVLIPVHTTPRDSGSQRQV
;
A
#
# COMPACT_ATOMS: atom_id res chain seq x y z
N MET A 1 -2.05 8.71 -14.95
CA MET A 1 -2.14 8.06 -13.62
C MET A 1 -1.30 6.79 -13.63
N LYS A 2 -0.36 6.65 -12.70
CA LYS A 2 0.49 5.47 -12.53
C LYS A 2 0.20 4.82 -11.17
N ILE A 3 -0.08 3.52 -11.16
CA ILE A 3 -0.42 2.75 -9.96
C ILE A 3 0.58 1.60 -9.85
N ALA A 4 1.05 1.31 -8.64
CA ALA A 4 1.93 0.17 -8.38
C ALA A 4 1.62 -0.50 -7.03
N ALA A 5 2.11 -1.74 -6.88
CA ALA A 5 2.27 -2.40 -5.60
C ALA A 5 3.74 -2.74 -5.44
N PHE A 6 4.28 -2.57 -4.24
CA PHE A 6 5.68 -2.82 -3.94
C PHE A 6 5.81 -3.52 -2.59
N ASN A 7 6.27 -4.77 -2.61
CA ASN A 7 6.69 -5.43 -1.38
C ASN A 7 8.07 -4.90 -0.99
N VAL A 8 8.12 -4.11 0.07
CA VAL A 8 9.37 -3.63 0.67
C VAL A 8 9.67 -4.49 1.86
N GLN A 9 10.67 -5.36 1.72
CA GLN A 9 11.00 -6.35 2.73
C GLN A 9 11.19 -5.72 4.12
N LYS A 10 10.33 -6.11 5.06
CA LYS A 10 10.30 -5.57 6.44
C LYS A 10 10.34 -4.04 6.47
N PHE A 11 9.41 -3.38 5.79
CA PHE A 11 9.28 -1.93 5.83
C PHE A 11 8.93 -1.47 7.25
N GLY A 12 9.82 -0.76 7.91
CA GLY A 12 9.62 -0.31 9.29
C GLY A 12 10.70 0.67 9.71
N VAL A 13 10.77 0.98 11.01
CA VAL A 13 11.68 2.03 11.55
C VAL A 13 13.13 1.79 11.12
N ALA A 14 13.63 0.56 11.26
CA ALA A 14 14.99 0.20 10.85
C ALA A 14 15.27 0.48 9.36
N LYS A 15 14.27 0.31 8.48
CA LYS A 15 14.42 0.55 7.04
C LYS A 15 14.50 2.03 6.72
N VAL A 16 13.67 2.85 7.36
CA VAL A 16 13.64 4.30 7.10
C VAL A 16 14.78 5.05 7.81
N SER A 17 15.41 4.43 8.81
CA SER A 17 16.61 4.98 9.46
C SER A 17 17.89 4.80 8.61
N ASP A 18 17.89 3.92 7.62
CA ASP A 18 18.98 3.79 6.63
C ASP A 18 18.81 4.86 5.54
N PRO A 19 19.74 5.84 5.43
CA PRO A 19 19.62 6.94 4.48
C PRO A 19 19.60 6.50 3.01
N ASP A 20 20.34 5.45 2.65
CA ASP A 20 20.45 4.96 1.28
C ASP A 20 19.18 4.20 0.88
N ALA A 21 18.67 3.38 1.79
CA ALA A 21 17.38 2.71 1.62
C ALA A 21 16.24 3.74 1.50
N LEU A 22 16.18 4.71 2.42
CA LEU A 22 15.17 5.77 2.41
C LEU A 22 15.21 6.59 1.12
N SER A 23 16.40 7.04 0.69
CA SER A 23 16.60 7.79 -0.57
C SER A 23 16.14 7.00 -1.79
N THR A 24 16.45 5.70 -1.83
CA THR A 24 16.05 4.81 -2.92
C THR A 24 14.53 4.62 -2.94
N LEU A 25 13.91 4.38 -1.79
CA LEU A 25 12.47 4.21 -1.66
C LEU A 25 11.71 5.48 -2.09
N VAL A 26 12.18 6.66 -1.69
CA VAL A 26 11.61 7.94 -2.14
C VAL A 26 11.65 8.03 -3.66
N LYS A 27 12.81 7.79 -4.30
CA LYS A 27 12.95 7.83 -5.77
C LYS A 27 12.01 6.86 -6.48
N ILE A 28 11.79 5.67 -5.92
CA ILE A 28 10.88 4.68 -6.48
C ILE A 28 9.43 5.17 -6.36
N VAL A 29 9.02 5.57 -5.16
CA VAL A 29 7.63 5.96 -4.84
C VAL A 29 7.20 7.22 -5.59
N SER A 30 8.10 8.21 -5.74
CA SER A 30 7.81 9.46 -6.46
C SER A 30 7.37 9.28 -7.93
N ARG A 31 7.52 8.08 -8.49
CA ARG A 31 7.13 7.76 -9.88
C ARG A 31 5.65 7.42 -10.05
N TYR A 32 4.91 7.22 -8.95
CA TYR A 32 3.54 6.71 -8.95
C TYR A 32 2.56 7.69 -8.31
N ASN A 33 1.30 7.66 -8.75
CA ASN A 33 0.23 8.43 -8.13
C ASN A 33 -0.43 7.65 -6.99
N ILE A 34 -0.50 6.32 -7.09
CA ILE A 34 -0.86 5.41 -5.99
C ILE A 34 0.21 4.34 -5.90
N ILE A 35 0.65 4.03 -4.68
CA ILE A 35 1.46 2.85 -4.42
C ILE A 35 0.95 2.10 -3.20
N LEU A 36 0.80 0.79 -3.33
CA LEU A 36 0.52 -0.12 -2.21
C LEU A 36 1.85 -0.67 -1.70
N ILE A 37 2.27 -0.29 -0.50
CA ILE A 37 3.47 -0.83 0.15
C ILE A 37 3.07 -2.03 0.99
N LEU A 38 3.65 -3.20 0.70
CA LEU A 38 3.43 -4.44 1.45
C LEU A 38 4.58 -4.67 2.44
N GLU A 39 4.39 -5.60 3.39
CA GLU A 39 5.33 -5.92 4.47
C GLU A 39 5.66 -4.73 5.39
N VAL A 40 4.66 -3.93 5.74
CA VAL A 40 4.82 -2.95 6.82
C VAL A 40 4.91 -3.67 8.16
N VAL A 41 6.06 -3.53 8.82
CA VAL A 41 6.40 -4.11 10.13
C VAL A 41 6.68 -2.98 11.10
N ASP A 42 5.68 -2.13 11.30
CA ASP A 42 5.73 -1.03 12.25
C ASP A 42 4.32 -0.67 12.74
N VAL A 43 3.98 -1.18 13.91
CA VAL A 43 2.68 -0.94 14.55
C VAL A 43 2.52 0.51 15.02
N SER A 44 3.63 1.23 15.24
CA SER A 44 3.58 2.61 15.74
C SER A 44 3.23 3.63 14.64
N GLY A 45 3.39 3.26 13.37
CA GLY A 45 3.25 4.16 12.22
C GLY A 45 4.37 5.20 12.08
N THR A 46 5.41 5.13 12.91
CA THR A 46 6.55 6.08 12.90
C THR A 46 7.28 6.06 11.56
N SER A 47 7.52 4.87 11.02
CA SER A 47 8.20 4.68 9.74
C SER A 47 7.46 5.32 8.58
N ILE A 48 6.12 5.22 8.57
CA ILE A 48 5.27 5.83 7.56
C ILE A 48 5.32 7.36 7.65
N LYS A 49 5.25 7.92 8.87
CA LYS A 49 5.37 9.37 9.09
C LYS A 49 6.70 9.90 8.55
N VAL A 50 7.82 9.30 8.98
CA VAL A 50 9.17 9.67 8.51
C VAL A 50 9.26 9.56 6.98
N PHE A 51 8.70 8.50 6.41
CA PHE A 51 8.72 8.27 4.97
C PHE A 51 7.94 9.33 4.19
N ILE A 52 6.71 9.64 4.62
CA ILE A 52 5.85 10.65 3.98
C ILE A 52 6.43 12.06 4.12
N GLU A 53 6.93 12.41 5.30
CA GLU A 53 7.63 13.69 5.50
C GLU A 53 8.81 13.82 4.54
N LYS A 54 9.64 12.78 4.44
CA LYS A 54 10.78 12.79 3.51
C LYS A 54 10.33 12.86 2.06
N LEU A 55 9.32 12.07 1.68
CA LEU A 55 8.78 12.03 0.32
C LEU A 55 8.24 13.40 -0.10
N ASN A 56 7.45 14.04 0.76
CA ASN A 56 6.86 15.36 0.52
C ASN A 56 7.90 16.50 0.60
N SER A 57 9.04 16.29 1.28
CA SER A 57 10.15 17.26 1.24
C SER A 57 10.88 17.28 -0.11
N VAL A 58 10.81 16.19 -0.88
CA VAL A 58 11.52 16.03 -2.16
C VAL A 58 10.56 16.19 -3.34
N CYS A 59 9.32 15.73 -3.22
CA CYS A 59 8.31 15.80 -4.26
C CYS A 59 7.54 17.12 -4.19
N THR A 60 7.85 18.06 -5.07
CA THR A 60 7.22 19.39 -5.09
C THR A 60 5.99 19.48 -6.00
N SER A 61 5.76 18.47 -6.85
CA SER A 61 4.67 18.48 -7.84
C SER A 61 3.30 18.13 -7.27
N HIS A 62 3.26 17.35 -6.19
CA HIS A 62 2.03 16.90 -5.53
C HIS A 62 2.36 16.38 -4.13
N HIS A 63 1.37 16.44 -3.24
CA HIS A 63 1.49 15.97 -1.87
C HIS A 63 1.03 14.51 -1.78
N TYR A 64 1.79 13.67 -1.07
CA TYR A 64 1.40 12.31 -0.75
C TYR A 64 0.74 12.26 0.61
N THR A 65 -0.37 11.53 0.69
CA THR A 65 -0.93 11.05 1.95
C THR A 65 -0.77 9.54 2.05
N SER A 66 -0.77 9.01 3.27
CA SER A 66 -0.69 7.57 3.52
C SER A 66 -1.93 7.07 4.21
N GLN A 67 -2.37 5.88 3.84
CA GLN A 67 -3.39 5.13 4.55
C GLN A 67 -2.84 3.75 4.90
N LEU A 68 -2.91 3.41 6.18
CA LEU A 68 -2.62 2.07 6.68
C LEU A 68 -3.92 1.28 6.77
N SER A 69 -3.83 -0.04 6.71
CA SER A 69 -4.92 -0.93 7.11
C SER A 69 -5.31 -0.57 8.56
N ALA A 70 -6.40 0.20 8.67
CA ALA A 70 -6.87 1.10 9.75
C ALA A 70 -5.82 2.11 10.30
N ARG A 71 -6.00 3.45 10.36
CA ARG A 71 -7.13 4.38 10.07
C ARG A 71 -6.77 5.51 9.06
N LEU A 72 -7.85 6.10 8.55
CA LEU A 72 -8.15 6.85 7.32
C LEU A 72 -7.46 8.23 7.10
N GLY A 73 -7.31 8.60 5.82
CA GLY A 73 -6.87 9.92 5.34
C GLY A 73 -7.41 10.27 3.94
N ARG A 74 -7.36 11.56 3.56
CA ARG A 74 -7.89 12.12 2.30
C ARG A 74 -6.73 12.69 1.47
N ASP A 75 -6.67 12.40 0.17
CA ASP A 75 -5.63 12.87 -0.76
C ASP A 75 -6.20 13.85 -1.82
N ASP A 76 -5.35 14.68 -2.41
CA ASP A 76 -5.69 15.70 -3.41
C ASP A 76 -5.81 15.12 -4.84
N VAL A 77 -5.23 13.94 -5.11
CA VAL A 77 -5.28 13.33 -6.45
C VAL A 77 -6.52 12.46 -6.64
N MET A 78 -6.99 11.84 -5.55
CA MET A 78 -8.05 10.82 -5.55
C MET A 78 -8.77 10.86 -4.20
N THR A 79 -10.07 10.63 -4.21
CA THR A 79 -10.83 10.47 -2.97
C THR A 79 -10.98 8.99 -2.65
N LEU A 80 -10.52 8.57 -1.47
CA LEU A 80 -10.96 7.30 -0.89
C LEU A 80 -12.45 7.43 -0.57
N ILE A 81 -13.25 6.59 -1.23
CA ILE A 81 -14.69 6.49 -1.02
C ILE A 81 -14.98 5.56 0.15
N ASP A 82 -14.36 4.38 0.15
CA ASP A 82 -14.57 3.38 1.19
C ASP A 82 -13.35 2.46 1.33
N SER A 83 -13.28 1.75 2.45
CA SER A 83 -12.29 0.69 2.65
C SER A 83 -12.87 -0.44 3.48
N TYR A 84 -12.54 -1.68 3.14
CA TYR A 84 -13.03 -2.88 3.82
C TYR A 84 -11.88 -3.86 4.05
N GLN A 85 -11.69 -4.26 5.30
CA GLN A 85 -10.80 -5.37 5.64
C GLN A 85 -11.60 -6.66 5.46
N TYR A 86 -11.19 -7.53 4.53
CA TYR A 86 -11.85 -8.81 4.34
C TYR A 86 -11.74 -9.63 5.64
N GLU A 87 -12.81 -10.28 6.05
CA GLU A 87 -12.83 -11.17 7.21
C GLU A 87 -13.08 -12.59 6.74
N ASP A 88 -12.08 -13.47 6.85
CA ASP A 88 -12.21 -14.90 6.52
C ASP A 88 -12.67 -15.74 7.72
N ASN A 89 -13.67 -15.23 8.45
CA ASN A 89 -14.12 -15.79 9.73
C ASN A 89 -15.24 -16.83 9.57
N GLN A 90 -15.35 -17.47 8.40
CA GLN A 90 -16.48 -18.35 8.09
C GLN A 90 -16.38 -19.70 8.79
N VAL A 91 -17.38 -20.00 9.64
CA VAL A 91 -17.49 -21.29 10.33
C VAL A 91 -17.50 -22.43 9.30
N ASN A 92 -16.63 -23.43 9.49
CA ASN A 92 -16.43 -24.59 8.61
C ASN A 92 -15.75 -24.28 7.25
N LYS A 93 -15.11 -23.12 7.10
CA LYS A 93 -14.18 -22.88 5.99
C LYS A 93 -12.75 -22.82 6.50
N VAL A 94 -11.83 -23.30 5.67
CA VAL A 94 -10.40 -23.17 5.93
C VAL A 94 -10.02 -21.72 5.67
N ASP A 95 -9.28 -21.12 6.61
CA ASP A 95 -8.67 -19.79 6.41
C ASP A 95 -7.73 -19.85 5.21
N VAL A 96 -8.07 -19.10 4.16
CA VAL A 96 -7.38 -19.13 2.87
C VAL A 96 -6.28 -18.07 2.81
N PHE A 97 -6.30 -17.07 3.70
CA PHE A 97 -5.41 -15.92 3.63
C PHE A 97 -4.53 -15.81 4.86
N SER A 98 -3.22 -15.97 4.70
CA SER A 98 -2.28 -15.70 5.78
C SER A 98 -2.27 -14.24 6.25
N ARG A 99 -2.80 -13.33 5.42
CA ARG A 99 -3.10 -11.93 5.72
C ARG A 99 -4.33 -11.53 4.92
N GLU A 100 -5.36 -11.06 5.59
CA GLU A 100 -6.61 -10.75 4.95
C GLU A 100 -6.47 -9.53 4.02
N PRO A 101 -7.08 -9.56 2.81
CA PRO A 101 -7.01 -8.43 1.89
C PRO A 101 -7.61 -7.13 2.46
N TYR A 102 -6.91 -6.01 2.27
CA TYR A 102 -7.40 -4.67 2.62
C TYR A 102 -7.93 -3.94 1.38
N ILE A 103 -9.23 -4.03 1.14
CA ILE A 103 -9.92 -3.51 -0.04
C ILE A 103 -10.07 -1.99 0.07
N LEU A 104 -9.70 -1.28 -0.99
CA LEU A 104 -9.73 0.18 -1.05
C LEU A 104 -10.53 0.65 -2.27
N HIS A 105 -11.54 1.48 -2.06
CA HIS A 105 -12.38 2.05 -3.11
C HIS A 105 -12.05 3.53 -3.29
N PHE A 106 -11.66 3.91 -4.50
CA PHE A 106 -11.24 5.26 -4.87
C PHE A 106 -12.07 5.84 -6.01
N ASN A 107 -12.25 7.16 -5.95
CA ASN A 107 -12.71 8.00 -7.04
C ASN A 107 -11.54 8.90 -7.51
N PRO A 108 -10.95 8.63 -8.68
CA PRO A 108 -9.90 9.49 -9.25
C PRO A 108 -10.50 10.76 -9.86
N HIS A 109 -9.91 11.94 -9.57
CA HIS A 109 -10.48 13.21 -10.02
C HIS A 109 -10.17 13.54 -11.49
N SER A 110 -8.97 13.18 -11.96
CA SER A 110 -8.40 13.63 -13.24
C SER A 110 -8.17 12.49 -14.24
N THR A 111 -9.00 11.44 -14.21
CA THR A 111 -8.92 10.32 -15.16
C THR A 111 -10.25 9.94 -15.80
N VAL A 112 -10.19 9.18 -16.89
CA VAL A 112 -11.37 8.56 -17.53
C VAL A 112 -12.02 7.50 -16.64
N LEU A 113 -11.23 6.88 -15.74
CA LEU A 113 -11.76 6.00 -14.71
C LEU A 113 -12.41 6.85 -13.62
N LYS A 114 -13.68 6.56 -13.33
CA LYS A 114 -14.47 7.26 -12.30
C LYS A 114 -14.58 6.48 -11.00
N ASP A 115 -14.20 5.21 -11.02
CA ASP A 115 -14.36 4.30 -9.89
C ASP A 115 -13.30 3.20 -9.99
N ILE A 116 -12.52 3.00 -8.91
CA ILE A 116 -11.45 2.01 -8.84
C ILE A 116 -11.50 1.31 -7.49
N VAL A 117 -11.52 -0.02 -7.51
CA VAL A 117 -11.31 -0.85 -6.30
C VAL A 117 -9.96 -1.55 -6.40
N LEU A 118 -9.11 -1.37 -5.39
CA LEU A 118 -7.82 -2.04 -5.24
C LEU A 118 -7.93 -3.13 -4.16
N ILE A 119 -7.52 -4.35 -4.50
CA ILE A 119 -7.52 -5.50 -3.59
C ILE A 119 -6.07 -6.02 -3.47
N PRO A 120 -5.26 -5.49 -2.54
CA PRO A 120 -3.94 -6.02 -2.27
C PRO A 120 -4.04 -7.42 -1.68
N VAL A 121 -3.38 -8.38 -2.32
CA VAL A 121 -3.24 -9.75 -1.82
C VAL A 121 -1.77 -10.08 -1.67
N HIS A 122 -1.36 -10.52 -0.48
CA HIS A 122 -0.03 -11.01 -0.21
C HIS A 122 -0.12 -12.48 0.20
N THR A 123 0.14 -13.37 -0.76
CA THR A 123 0.13 -14.82 -0.53
C THR A 123 1.46 -15.28 0.07
N THR A 124 1.42 -16.30 0.93
CA THR A 124 2.68 -16.97 1.29
C THR A 124 3.14 -17.81 0.10
N PRO A 125 4.46 -17.95 -0.12
CA PRO A 125 4.97 -18.78 -1.21
C PRO A 125 4.47 -20.24 -1.16
N ARG A 126 4.20 -20.77 0.04
CA ARG A 126 3.73 -22.16 0.23
C ARG A 126 2.29 -22.36 -0.24
N ASP A 127 1.47 -21.31 -0.16
CA ASP A 127 0.05 -21.35 -0.51
C ASP A 127 -0.20 -20.78 -1.93
N SER A 128 0.85 -20.35 -2.62
CA SER A 128 0.76 -19.97 -4.03
C SER A 128 0.59 -21.21 -4.89
N GLY A 129 -0.57 -21.34 -5.55
CA GLY A 129 -0.77 -22.38 -6.55
C GLY A 129 0.36 -22.33 -7.57
N SER A 130 1.04 -23.45 -7.81
CA SER A 130 2.10 -23.52 -8.81
C SER A 130 1.51 -23.25 -10.19
N GLN A 131 1.62 -22.01 -10.66
CA GLN A 131 1.24 -21.66 -12.01
C GLN A 131 2.32 -22.22 -12.95
N ARG A 132 2.16 -23.49 -13.36
CA ARG A 132 2.85 -24.00 -14.54
C ARG A 132 2.33 -23.18 -15.71
N GLN A 133 3.16 -22.29 -16.23
CA GLN A 133 2.97 -21.75 -17.57
C GLN A 133 2.96 -22.95 -18.52
N VAL A 134 1.85 -23.12 -19.23
CA VAL A 134 1.71 -24.05 -20.35
C VAL A 134 2.19 -23.34 -21.61
#